data_AF-A0AAV5GJE9-F1
#
_entry.id   AF-A0AAV5GJE9-F1
#
_cell.length_a   1.000
_cell.length_b   1.000
_cell.length_c   1.000
_cell.angle_alpha   90.00
_cell.angle_beta   90.00
_cell.angle_gamma   90.00
#
_symmetry.space_group_name_H-M   'P 1'
#
loop_
_entity.id
_entity.type
_entity.pdbx_description
1 polymer ?
#
loop_
_entity_poly.entity_id
_entity_poly.type
_entity_poly.pdbx_seq_one_letter_code
_entity_poly.pdbx_strand_id
1 'polypeptide(L)'
;MLDALSSLSFADYQPYLLDRSTEPVWSPALYNTIVRFLGACAPFQQWARAPRALEHDVEAHPLAKRITSQQPDKQAIQAAFRPRPAPGYEFLDFSLQIKFRAMRDVMRWMWQDEHLQAEHVAGLVRFGPLALHILVREFATILRFTELTQHSETALRVFLANLALPTPFTRAAEHLLDWLNTTASPDRHYLFFCRPDGALRCDRPWEWWFERALSDEGATRRDLDEWERETLQVEHWEP
;
A
#
# COMPACT_ATOMS: atom_id res chain seq x y z
N MET A 1 13.72 16.90 -18.37
CA MET A 1 12.96 15.66 -18.06
C MET A 1 11.61 15.94 -17.37
N LEU A 2 11.37 17.14 -16.81
CA LEU A 2 10.03 17.58 -16.40
C LEU A 2 9.11 17.90 -17.60
N ASP A 3 9.66 18.39 -18.72
CA ASP A 3 8.88 18.70 -19.94
C ASP A 3 8.31 17.48 -20.69
N ALA A 4 8.81 16.27 -20.45
CA ALA A 4 8.30 15.05 -21.07
C ALA A 4 7.10 14.45 -20.31
N LEU A 5 6.90 14.87 -19.05
CA LEU A 5 5.73 14.47 -18.26
C LEU A 5 4.51 15.35 -18.57
N SER A 6 4.72 16.58 -19.05
CA SER A 6 3.64 17.49 -19.45
C SER A 6 2.89 17.08 -20.72
N SER A 7 3.38 16.09 -21.48
CA SER A 7 2.73 15.61 -22.71
C SER A 7 1.92 14.32 -22.53
N LEU A 8 2.05 13.63 -21.38
CA LEU A 8 1.35 12.36 -21.17
C LEU A 8 0.03 12.60 -20.42
N SER A 9 -1.02 12.01 -20.98
CA SER A 9 -2.36 11.96 -20.45
C SER A 9 -2.66 10.58 -19.89
N PHE A 10 -3.79 10.41 -19.21
CA PHE A 10 -4.22 9.09 -18.77
C PHE A 10 -4.43 8.10 -19.93
N ALA A 11 -4.81 8.59 -21.11
CA ALA A 11 -5.05 7.75 -22.29
C ALA A 11 -3.80 6.96 -22.72
N ASP A 12 -2.61 7.52 -22.49
CA ASP A 12 -1.34 6.88 -22.82
C ASP A 12 -1.05 5.62 -21.98
N TYR A 13 -1.74 5.47 -20.84
CA TYR A 13 -1.59 4.33 -19.93
C TYR A 13 -2.71 3.29 -20.08
N GLN A 14 -3.86 3.66 -20.67
CA GLN A 14 -5.02 2.77 -20.81
C GLN A 14 -4.69 1.42 -21.47
N PRO A 15 -3.80 1.31 -22.47
CA PRO A 15 -3.43 0.00 -23.03
C PRO A 15 -2.75 -0.96 -22.06
N TYR A 16 -2.26 -0.47 -20.91
CA TYR A 16 -1.53 -1.25 -19.91
C TYR A 16 -2.32 -1.45 -18.61
N LEU A 17 -3.58 -1.00 -18.57
CA LEU A 17 -4.39 -0.96 -17.36
C LEU A 17 -5.73 -1.66 -17.61
N LEU A 18 -6.18 -2.41 -16.61
CA LEU A 18 -7.51 -3.01 -16.56
C LEU A 18 -8.45 -2.11 -15.77
N ASP A 19 -9.74 -2.12 -16.13
CA ASP A 19 -10.79 -1.41 -15.39
C ASP A 19 -11.23 -2.19 -14.15
N ARG A 20 -10.28 -2.43 -13.24
CA ARG A 20 -10.50 -3.02 -11.91
C ARG A 20 -9.49 -2.49 -10.92
N SER A 21 -9.82 -2.55 -9.63
CA SER A 21 -8.94 -2.08 -8.56
C SER A 21 -7.63 -2.85 -8.54
N THR A 22 -6.57 -2.14 -8.20
CA THR A 22 -5.25 -2.71 -7.97
C THR A 22 -5.26 -3.69 -6.79
N GLU A 23 -4.49 -4.77 -6.90
CA GLU A 23 -4.19 -5.70 -5.80
C GLU A 23 -3.83 -4.94 -4.50
N PRO A 24 -4.38 -5.30 -3.32
CA PRO A 24 -4.21 -4.54 -2.08
C PRO A 24 -2.76 -4.21 -1.72
N VAL A 25 -1.84 -5.18 -1.84
CA VAL A 25 -0.41 -4.99 -1.56
C VAL A 25 0.23 -3.86 -2.40
N TRP A 26 -0.33 -3.56 -3.57
CA TRP A 26 0.07 -2.49 -4.48
C TRP A 26 -0.91 -1.31 -4.50
N SER A 27 -1.77 -1.15 -3.49
CA SER A 27 -2.74 -0.05 -3.43
C SER A 27 -2.23 1.12 -2.57
N PRO A 28 -1.79 2.25 -3.15
CA PRO A 28 -1.40 3.41 -2.34
C PRO A 28 -2.58 3.98 -1.53
N ALA A 29 -3.81 3.83 -2.03
CA ALA A 29 -5.01 4.25 -1.32
C ALA A 29 -5.24 3.43 -0.04
N LEU A 30 -4.88 2.13 -0.04
CA LEU A 30 -4.89 1.29 1.15
C LEU A 30 -3.93 1.84 2.21
N TYR A 31 -2.67 2.08 1.87
CA TYR A 31 -1.67 2.56 2.84
C TYR A 31 -2.06 3.92 3.44
N ASN A 32 -2.62 4.84 2.65
CA ASN A 32 -3.16 6.10 3.18
C ASN A 32 -4.32 5.84 4.16
N THR A 33 -5.18 4.87 3.88
CA THR A 33 -6.27 4.47 4.79
C THR A 33 -5.73 3.91 6.10
N ILE A 34 -4.69 3.07 6.04
CA ILE A 34 -4.02 2.54 7.23
C ILE A 34 -3.39 3.69 8.03
N VAL A 35 -2.69 4.63 7.40
CA VAL A 35 -2.11 5.80 8.09
C VAL A 35 -3.20 6.62 8.81
N ARG A 36 -4.35 6.85 8.16
CA ARG A 36 -5.51 7.53 8.81
C ARG A 36 -6.02 6.75 10.01
N PHE A 37 -6.11 5.42 9.91
CA PHE A 37 -6.45 4.56 11.03
C PHE A 37 -5.43 4.66 12.18
N LEU A 38 -4.12 4.70 11.90
CA LEU A 38 -3.10 4.90 12.94
C LEU A 38 -3.28 6.24 13.66
N GLY A 39 -3.64 7.30 12.91
CA GLY A 39 -3.96 8.62 13.49
C GLY A 39 -5.25 8.63 14.33
N ALA A 40 -6.20 7.74 14.02
CA ALA A 40 -7.41 7.55 14.82
C ALA A 40 -7.11 6.82 16.14
N CYS A 41 -6.13 5.91 16.17
CA CYS A 41 -5.70 5.20 17.38
C CYS A 41 -5.04 6.14 18.41
N ALA A 42 -4.19 7.06 17.95
CA ALA A 42 -3.62 8.12 18.77
C ALA A 42 -3.10 9.27 17.89
N PRO A 43 -3.16 10.53 18.35
CA PRO A 43 -2.65 11.67 17.58
C PRO A 43 -1.16 11.51 17.23
N PHE A 44 -0.81 11.75 15.96
CA PHE A 44 0.56 11.57 15.45
C PHE A 44 1.61 12.33 16.26
N GLN A 45 1.27 13.47 16.85
CA GLN A 45 2.21 14.31 17.61
C GLN A 45 2.71 13.63 18.89
N GLN A 46 2.03 12.58 19.35
CA GLN A 46 2.41 11.87 20.58
C GLN A 46 3.45 10.77 20.33
N TRP A 47 3.49 10.19 19.13
CA TRP A 47 4.25 8.97 18.88
C TRP A 47 5.06 8.97 17.58
N ALA A 48 4.68 9.75 16.58
CA ALA A 48 5.36 9.74 15.29
C ALA A 48 6.64 10.58 15.35
N ARG A 49 7.75 10.05 14.80
CA ARG A 49 9.02 10.78 14.67
C ARG A 49 8.91 12.02 13.76
N ALA A 50 8.02 11.97 12.77
CA ALA A 50 7.76 13.05 11.82
C ALA A 50 6.26 13.21 11.57
N PRO A 51 5.48 13.77 12.53
CA PRO A 51 4.02 13.81 12.47
C PRO A 51 3.48 14.48 11.21
N ARG A 52 4.08 15.59 10.79
CA ARG A 52 3.69 16.33 9.58
C ARG A 52 3.76 15.50 8.30
N ALA A 53 4.68 14.54 8.23
CA ALA A 53 4.81 13.68 7.06
C ALA A 53 3.69 12.62 6.95
N LEU A 54 3.01 12.32 8.07
CA LEU A 54 1.86 11.42 8.13
C LEU A 54 0.51 12.16 8.02
N GLU A 55 0.47 13.42 8.49
CA GLU A 55 -0.72 14.28 8.42
C GLU A 55 -1.07 14.69 6.99
N HIS A 56 -0.05 14.87 6.14
CA HIS A 56 -0.27 15.16 4.74
C HIS A 56 -0.45 13.83 4.03
N ASP A 57 -1.63 13.58 3.45
CA ASP A 57 -1.72 12.72 2.27
C ASP A 57 -0.61 13.23 1.35
N VAL A 58 0.42 12.43 1.09
CA VAL A 58 1.38 12.78 0.06
C VAL A 58 0.54 12.83 -1.21
N GLU A 59 0.11 14.03 -1.60
CA GLU A 59 -0.81 14.21 -2.71
C GLU A 59 -0.06 13.85 -3.97
N ALA A 60 -0.08 12.56 -4.28
CA ALA A 60 0.39 12.06 -5.54
C ALA A 60 -0.33 12.85 -6.63
N HIS A 61 0.41 13.20 -7.66
CA HIS A 61 -0.11 13.90 -8.82
C HIS A 61 -1.41 13.21 -9.29
N PRO A 62 -2.48 13.93 -9.69
CA PRO A 62 -3.78 13.32 -10.02
C PRO A 62 -3.69 12.18 -11.04
N LEU A 63 -2.78 12.29 -12.01
CA LEU A 63 -2.47 11.22 -12.96
C LEU A 63 -1.92 9.96 -12.28
N ALA A 64 -0.98 10.10 -11.35
CA ALA A 64 -0.40 8.98 -10.61
C ALA A 64 -1.45 8.28 -9.75
N LYS A 65 -2.33 9.04 -9.07
CA LYS A 65 -3.47 8.48 -8.34
C LYS A 65 -4.35 7.62 -9.25
N ARG A 66 -4.68 8.12 -10.44
CA ARG A 66 -5.52 7.40 -11.41
C ARG A 66 -4.85 6.16 -12.01
N ILE A 67 -3.54 6.21 -12.27
CA ILE A 67 -2.76 5.06 -12.76
C ILE A 67 -2.71 3.97 -11.69
N THR A 68 -2.32 4.33 -10.46
CA THR A 68 -2.11 3.37 -9.37
C THR A 68 -3.41 2.82 -8.77
N SER A 69 -4.57 3.42 -9.08
CA SER A 69 -5.88 2.86 -8.72
C SER A 69 -6.37 1.74 -9.66
N GLN A 70 -5.70 1.53 -10.80
CA GLN A 70 -6.09 0.52 -11.77
C GLN A 70 -5.06 -0.61 -11.84
N GLN A 71 -5.56 -1.83 -11.92
CA GLN A 71 -4.73 -3.03 -12.01
C GLN A 71 -3.95 -3.03 -13.33
N PRO A 72 -2.62 -3.25 -13.29
CA PRO A 72 -1.85 -3.46 -14.52
C PRO A 72 -2.32 -4.67 -15.31
N ASP A 73 -2.49 -4.49 -16.61
CA ASP A 73 -2.67 -5.59 -17.56
C ASP A 73 -1.30 -6.25 -17.83
N LYS A 74 -1.00 -7.28 -17.05
CA LYS A 74 0.26 -8.02 -17.11
C LYS A 74 0.51 -8.58 -18.52
N GLN A 75 -0.52 -9.02 -19.23
CA GLN A 75 -0.38 -9.56 -20.58
C GLN A 75 -0.05 -8.48 -21.61
N ALA A 76 -0.78 -7.36 -21.58
CA ALA A 76 -0.51 -6.23 -22.47
C ALA A 76 0.89 -5.63 -22.24
N ILE A 77 1.31 -5.53 -20.98
CA ILE A 77 2.64 -5.07 -20.59
C ILE A 77 3.74 -5.99 -21.15
N GLN A 78 3.62 -7.31 -20.94
CA GLN A 78 4.57 -8.30 -21.46
C GLN A 78 4.64 -8.30 -23.00
N ALA A 79 3.51 -8.06 -23.67
CA ALA A 79 3.45 -7.95 -25.13
C ALA A 79 4.16 -6.69 -25.66
N ALA A 80 4.03 -5.56 -24.95
CA ALA A 80 4.59 -4.29 -25.36
C ALA A 80 6.10 -4.16 -25.10
N PHE A 81 6.63 -4.81 -24.07
CA PHE A 81 8.04 -4.73 -23.74
C PHE A 81 8.57 -6.03 -23.11
N ARG A 82 9.68 -6.52 -23.68
CA ARG A 82 10.46 -7.63 -23.12
C ARG A 82 11.64 -7.08 -22.32
N PRO A 83 11.71 -7.29 -20.99
CA PRO A 83 12.81 -6.83 -20.17
C PRO A 83 14.14 -7.38 -20.69
N ARG A 84 15.14 -6.52 -20.74
CA ARG A 84 16.51 -6.89 -21.12
C ARG A 84 17.49 -6.15 -20.23
N PRO A 85 18.60 -6.76 -19.82
CA PRO A 85 19.61 -6.05 -19.04
C PRO A 85 20.24 -4.93 -19.87
N ALA A 86 20.55 -3.82 -19.23
CA ALA A 86 21.34 -2.74 -19.81
C ALA A 86 22.34 -2.21 -18.76
N PRO A 87 23.52 -1.73 -19.20
CA PRO A 87 24.49 -1.14 -18.29
C PRO A 87 23.96 0.19 -17.75
N GLY A 88 24.48 0.65 -16.61
CA GLY A 88 24.16 1.95 -16.04
C GLY A 88 23.84 1.92 -14.56
N TYR A 89 23.29 0.81 -14.06
CA TYR A 89 22.89 0.66 -12.67
C TYR A 89 24.08 0.83 -11.71
N GLU A 90 25.23 0.26 -12.07
CA GLU A 90 26.50 0.28 -11.34
C GLU A 90 27.09 1.68 -11.18
N PHE A 91 26.69 2.63 -12.04
CA PHE A 91 27.15 4.02 -12.00
C PHE A 91 26.17 4.96 -11.29
N LEU A 92 25.03 4.45 -10.83
CA LEU A 92 24.05 5.24 -10.08
C LEU A 92 24.53 5.48 -8.66
N ASP A 93 24.21 6.66 -8.12
CA ASP A 93 24.35 6.92 -6.69
C ASP A 93 23.43 6.01 -5.86
N PHE A 94 23.68 5.95 -4.55
CA PHE A 94 22.94 5.10 -3.62
C PHE A 94 21.42 5.37 -3.63
N SER A 95 21.01 6.64 -3.75
CA SER A 95 19.60 7.04 -3.75
C SER A 95 18.87 6.54 -5.00
N LEU A 96 19.51 6.66 -6.16
CA LEU A 96 18.99 6.13 -7.42
C LEU A 96 19.00 4.60 -7.45
N GLN A 97 20.01 3.95 -6.86
CA GLN A 97 20.02 2.49 -6.73
C GLN A 97 18.84 1.97 -5.90
N ILE A 98 18.43 2.66 -4.83
CA ILE A 98 17.23 2.31 -4.05
C ILE A 98 15.99 2.38 -4.93
N LYS A 99 15.83 3.46 -5.71
CA LYS A 99 14.68 3.60 -6.64
C LYS A 99 14.64 2.49 -7.69
N PHE A 100 15.80 2.11 -8.22
CA PHE A 100 15.90 1.00 -9.18
C PHE A 100 15.51 -0.34 -8.55
N ARG A 101 15.86 -0.60 -7.28
CA ARG A 101 15.41 -1.82 -6.58
C ARG A 101 13.90 -1.84 -6.40
N ALA A 102 13.31 -0.71 -6.01
CA ALA A 102 11.86 -0.58 -5.89
C ALA A 102 11.16 -0.80 -7.25
N MET A 103 11.67 -0.22 -8.33
CA MET A 103 11.16 -0.44 -9.69
C MET A 103 11.34 -1.90 -10.15
N ARG A 104 12.43 -2.56 -9.76
CA ARG A 104 12.64 -3.99 -10.05
C ARG A 104 11.54 -4.82 -9.41
N ASP A 105 11.19 -4.58 -8.15
CA ASP A 105 10.18 -5.38 -7.46
C ASP A 105 8.79 -5.22 -8.10
N VAL A 106 8.47 -4.02 -8.57
CA VAL A 106 7.29 -3.76 -9.41
C VAL A 106 7.37 -4.50 -10.75
N MET A 107 8.53 -4.49 -11.41
CA MET A 107 8.70 -5.23 -12.66
C MET A 107 8.53 -6.74 -12.44
N ARG A 108 9.04 -7.30 -11.34
CA ARG A 108 8.83 -8.72 -11.01
C ARG A 108 7.36 -9.06 -10.89
N TRP A 109 6.59 -8.21 -10.21
CA TRP A 109 5.14 -8.36 -10.10
C TRP A 109 4.39 -8.22 -11.43
N MET A 110 4.71 -7.19 -12.23
CA MET A 110 4.03 -6.93 -13.50
C MET A 110 4.38 -7.93 -14.59
N TRP A 111 5.63 -8.37 -14.67
CA TRP A 111 6.08 -9.37 -15.63
C TRP A 111 5.97 -10.81 -15.13
N GLN A 112 5.62 -11.02 -13.86
CA GLN A 112 5.56 -12.33 -13.22
C GLN A 112 6.88 -13.11 -13.36
N ASP A 113 7.99 -12.40 -13.18
CA ASP A 113 9.35 -12.93 -13.33
C ASP A 113 10.23 -12.48 -12.16
N GLU A 114 10.40 -13.38 -11.18
CA GLU A 114 11.23 -13.15 -9.99
C GLU A 114 12.73 -13.03 -10.29
N HIS A 115 13.18 -13.44 -11.48
CA HIS A 115 14.59 -13.41 -11.85
C HIS A 115 15.05 -12.04 -12.34
N LEU A 116 14.13 -11.10 -12.58
CA LEU A 116 14.47 -9.74 -12.99
C LEU A 116 15.38 -9.06 -11.96
N GLN A 117 16.41 -8.39 -12.47
CA GLN A 117 17.43 -7.69 -11.70
C GLN A 117 17.42 -6.18 -12.01
N ALA A 118 18.19 -5.39 -11.27
CA ALA A 118 18.20 -3.93 -11.43
C ALA A 118 18.67 -3.47 -12.82
N GLU A 119 19.49 -4.26 -13.51
CA GLU A 119 19.94 -4.04 -14.88
C GLU A 119 18.78 -4.11 -15.88
N HIS A 120 17.72 -4.88 -15.57
CA HIS A 120 16.51 -4.94 -16.41
C HIS A 120 15.69 -3.66 -16.30
N VAL A 121 15.71 -3.01 -15.14
CA VAL A 121 15.13 -1.66 -14.94
C VAL A 121 15.89 -0.66 -15.81
N ALA A 122 17.22 -0.72 -15.87
CA ALA A 122 18.00 0.12 -16.78
C ALA A 122 17.59 -0.10 -18.25
N GLY A 123 17.29 -1.34 -18.62
CA GLY A 123 16.74 -1.67 -19.94
C GLY A 123 15.38 -1.02 -20.21
N LEU A 124 14.46 -1.09 -19.26
CA LEU A 124 13.15 -0.40 -19.35
C LEU A 124 13.34 1.11 -19.50
N VAL A 125 14.19 1.72 -18.67
CA VAL A 125 14.44 3.17 -18.69
C VAL A 125 15.00 3.64 -20.03
N ARG A 126 15.86 2.85 -20.67
CA ARG A 126 16.53 3.22 -21.92
C ARG A 126 15.73 2.90 -23.17
N PHE A 127 14.98 1.81 -23.16
CA PHE A 127 14.43 1.21 -24.38
C PHE A 127 12.93 0.93 -24.32
N GLY A 128 12.32 1.01 -23.15
CA GLY A 128 10.91 0.76 -22.97
C GLY A 128 10.05 1.96 -23.40
N PRO A 129 8.74 1.72 -23.64
CA PRO A 129 7.78 2.80 -23.80
C PRO A 129 7.81 3.73 -22.58
N LEU A 130 7.77 5.05 -22.81
CA LEU A 130 7.83 6.03 -21.72
C LEU A 130 6.68 5.85 -20.71
N ALA A 131 5.47 5.59 -21.19
CA ALA A 131 4.31 5.31 -20.34
C ALA A 131 4.56 4.12 -19.41
N LEU A 132 5.22 3.07 -19.91
CA LEU A 132 5.51 1.87 -19.12
C LEU A 132 6.60 2.11 -18.07
N HIS A 133 7.64 2.87 -18.40
CA HIS A 133 8.60 3.37 -17.41
C HIS A 133 7.87 4.10 -16.29
N ILE A 134 7.06 5.10 -16.63
CA ILE A 134 6.38 5.94 -15.64
C ILE A 134 5.44 5.10 -14.79
N LEU A 135 4.67 4.21 -15.40
CA LEU A 135 3.79 3.27 -14.69
C LEU A 135 4.59 2.46 -13.64
N VAL A 136 5.70 1.83 -14.03
CA VAL A 136 6.57 1.10 -13.08
C VAL A 136 7.10 2.02 -11.99
N ARG A 137 7.51 3.24 -12.33
CA ARG A 137 8.02 4.23 -11.37
C ARG A 137 6.95 4.66 -10.37
N GLU A 138 5.74 4.94 -10.80
CA GLU A 138 4.64 5.35 -9.92
C GLU A 138 4.30 4.21 -8.94
N PHE A 139 4.22 2.98 -9.43
CA PHE A 139 4.02 1.82 -8.55
C PHE A 139 5.19 1.60 -7.57
N ALA A 140 6.43 1.92 -7.98
CA ALA A 140 7.60 1.76 -7.11
C ALA A 140 7.55 2.71 -5.91
N THR A 141 6.77 3.80 -5.98
CA THR A 141 6.55 4.69 -4.84
C THR A 141 5.76 4.00 -3.72
N ILE A 142 4.94 2.98 -4.04
CA ILE A 142 4.12 2.24 -3.07
C ILE A 142 4.98 1.53 -2.03
N LEU A 143 6.12 0.98 -2.43
CA LEU A 143 7.02 0.29 -1.49
C LEU A 143 7.49 1.23 -0.35
N ARG A 144 7.64 2.53 -0.63
CA ARG A 144 7.95 3.52 0.40
C ARG A 144 6.76 3.75 1.35
N PHE A 145 5.53 3.67 0.84
CA PHE A 145 4.32 3.74 1.69
C PHE A 145 4.17 2.50 2.56
N THR A 146 4.51 1.31 2.04
CA THR A 146 4.55 0.06 2.82
C THR A 146 5.52 0.19 3.98
N GLU A 147 6.77 0.59 3.72
CA GLU A 147 7.79 0.79 4.76
C GLU A 147 7.37 1.86 5.77
N LEU A 148 6.81 2.99 5.30
CA LEU A 148 6.33 4.06 6.18
C LEU A 148 5.23 3.56 7.11
N THR A 149 4.29 2.77 6.58
CA THR A 149 3.16 2.22 7.33
C THR A 149 3.67 1.25 8.40
N GLN A 150 4.55 0.32 8.04
CA GLN A 150 5.13 -0.65 8.99
C GLN A 150 5.90 0.03 10.14
N HIS A 151 6.73 1.04 9.82
CA HIS A 151 7.44 1.80 10.84
C HIS A 151 6.48 2.59 11.74
N SER A 152 5.44 3.19 11.16
CA SER A 152 4.46 3.98 11.89
C SER A 152 3.63 3.11 12.82
N GLU A 153 3.18 1.96 12.34
CA GLU A 153 2.47 0.96 13.12
C GLU A 153 3.31 0.43 14.29
N THR A 154 4.59 0.14 14.05
CA THR A 154 5.53 -0.26 15.10
C THR A 154 5.68 0.84 16.16
N ALA A 155 5.87 2.10 15.73
CA ALA A 155 6.03 3.23 16.66
C ALA A 155 4.78 3.45 17.51
N LEU A 156 3.59 3.35 16.90
CA LEU A 156 2.32 3.46 17.62
C LEU A 156 2.15 2.33 18.64
N ARG A 157 2.45 1.08 18.27
CA ARG A 157 2.37 -0.06 19.20
C ARG A 157 3.29 0.12 20.40
N VAL A 158 4.54 0.55 20.17
CA VAL A 158 5.48 0.87 21.24
C VAL A 158 4.94 2.00 22.14
N PHE A 159 4.36 3.03 21.56
CA PHE A 159 3.76 4.12 22.34
C PHE A 159 2.60 3.62 23.22
N LEU A 160 1.64 2.89 22.65
CA LEU A 160 0.45 2.38 23.35
C LEU A 160 0.85 1.44 24.51
N ALA A 161 1.79 0.52 24.26
CA ALA A 161 2.27 -0.42 25.28
C ALA A 161 3.00 0.24 26.47
N ASN A 162 3.49 1.47 26.29
CA ASN A 162 4.21 2.22 27.33
C ASN A 162 3.35 3.28 28.05
N LEU A 163 2.04 3.31 27.79
CA LEU A 163 1.12 4.21 28.50
C LEU A 163 0.98 3.80 29.97
N ALA A 164 1.29 4.70 30.89
CA ALA A 164 1.19 4.44 32.33
C ALA A 164 -0.25 4.17 32.79
N LEU A 165 -1.24 4.78 32.13
CA LEU A 165 -2.67 4.65 32.43
C LEU A 165 -3.46 4.54 31.12
N PRO A 166 -3.60 3.33 30.55
CA PRO A 166 -4.31 3.15 29.29
C PRO A 166 -5.81 3.34 29.49
N THR A 167 -6.42 4.18 28.65
CA THR A 167 -7.87 4.34 28.56
C THR A 167 -8.52 3.13 27.86
N PRO A 168 -9.84 2.91 28.00
CA PRO A 168 -10.56 1.88 27.22
C PRO A 168 -10.29 1.99 25.72
N PHE A 169 -10.30 3.21 25.18
CA PHE A 169 -9.99 3.48 23.77
C PHE A 169 -8.57 3.02 23.40
N THR A 170 -7.55 3.37 24.19
CA THR A 170 -6.16 2.97 23.87
C THR A 170 -5.95 1.45 23.96
N ARG A 171 -6.64 0.77 24.88
CA ARG A 171 -6.61 -0.71 24.95
C ARG A 171 -7.28 -1.34 23.73
N ALA A 172 -8.39 -0.77 23.28
CA ALA A 172 -9.05 -1.23 22.07
C ALA A 172 -8.18 -1.01 20.82
N ALA A 173 -7.47 0.12 20.73
CA ALA A 173 -6.50 0.37 19.66
C ALA A 173 -5.36 -0.64 19.67
N GLU A 174 -4.78 -0.91 20.85
CA GLU A 174 -3.75 -1.93 21.04
C GLU A 174 -4.25 -3.32 20.62
N HIS A 175 -5.44 -3.73 21.07
CA HIS A 175 -6.05 -5.01 20.69
C HIS A 175 -6.30 -5.14 19.19
N LEU A 176 -6.79 -4.08 18.53
CA LEU A 176 -7.02 -4.09 17.10
C LEU A 176 -5.70 -4.17 16.32
N LEU A 177 -4.69 -3.41 16.72
CA LEU A 177 -3.36 -3.48 16.10
C LEU A 177 -2.74 -4.87 16.27
N ASP A 178 -2.80 -5.44 17.47
CA ASP A 178 -2.30 -6.79 17.70
C ASP A 178 -3.04 -7.85 16.87
N TRP A 179 -4.36 -7.68 16.71
CA TRP A 179 -5.18 -8.55 15.88
C TRP A 179 -4.83 -8.43 14.39
N LEU A 180 -4.65 -7.21 13.87
CA LEU A 180 -4.24 -6.97 12.49
C LEU A 180 -2.85 -7.57 12.19
N ASN A 181 -1.94 -7.57 13.17
CA ASN A 181 -0.56 -8.06 13.00
C ASN A 181 -0.38 -9.58 13.15
N THR A 182 -1.44 -10.36 13.36
CA THR A 182 -1.30 -11.81 13.38
C THR A 182 -1.19 -12.39 11.97
N THR A 183 -0.46 -13.48 11.81
CA THR A 183 -0.42 -14.24 10.55
C THR A 183 -1.80 -14.83 10.22
N ALA A 184 -2.38 -14.43 9.09
CA ALA A 184 -3.64 -14.92 8.55
C ALA A 184 -3.57 -14.99 7.01
N SER A 185 -4.47 -15.77 6.39
CA SER A 185 -4.70 -15.74 4.93
C SER A 185 -6.20 -15.52 4.67
N PRO A 186 -6.60 -14.42 3.99
CA PRO A 186 -5.76 -13.31 3.54
C PRO A 186 -5.14 -12.51 4.71
N ASP A 187 -4.17 -11.64 4.40
CA ASP A 187 -3.64 -10.66 5.34
C ASP A 187 -4.78 -9.81 5.95
N ARG A 188 -4.79 -9.66 7.28
CA ARG A 188 -5.89 -9.01 8.00
C ARG A 188 -5.99 -7.52 7.70
N HIS A 189 -4.91 -6.83 7.34
CA HIS A 189 -5.03 -5.45 6.86
C HIS A 189 -5.79 -5.45 5.53
N TYR A 190 -5.54 -6.39 4.63
CA TYR A 190 -6.29 -6.44 3.36
C TYR A 190 -7.76 -6.75 3.59
N LEU A 191 -8.08 -7.73 4.43
CA LEU A 191 -9.45 -8.04 4.81
C LEU A 191 -10.17 -6.84 5.44
N PHE A 192 -9.49 -6.16 6.36
CA PHE A 192 -10.06 -5.10 7.19
C PHE A 192 -10.21 -3.76 6.45
N PHE A 193 -9.39 -3.49 5.44
CA PHE A 193 -9.41 -2.20 4.73
C PHE A 193 -9.87 -2.29 3.27
N CYS A 194 -9.87 -3.49 2.68
CA CYS A 194 -10.29 -3.73 1.30
C CYS A 194 -11.44 -4.72 1.21
N ARG A 195 -12.04 -4.79 0.02
CA ARG A 195 -12.89 -5.87 -0.48
C ARG A 195 -12.06 -6.87 -1.28
N PRO A 196 -12.58 -8.07 -1.59
CA PRO A 196 -11.86 -9.09 -2.35
C PRO A 196 -11.37 -8.62 -3.71
N ASP A 197 -12.08 -7.68 -4.34
CA ASP A 197 -11.73 -7.09 -5.63
C ASP A 197 -10.60 -6.05 -5.54
N GLY A 198 -10.08 -5.77 -4.33
CA GLY A 198 -9.06 -4.76 -4.04
C GLY A 198 -9.62 -3.36 -3.80
N ALA A 199 -10.93 -3.14 -3.97
CA ALA A 199 -11.54 -1.84 -3.67
C ALA A 199 -11.48 -1.54 -2.17
N LEU A 200 -11.31 -0.27 -1.80
CA LEU A 200 -11.33 0.13 -0.39
C LEU A 200 -12.73 0.01 0.21
N ARG A 201 -12.76 -0.35 1.49
CA ARG A 201 -13.96 -0.31 2.33
C ARG A 201 -14.36 1.12 2.66
N CYS A 202 -15.64 1.43 2.51
CA CYS A 202 -16.21 2.75 2.85
C CYS A 202 -16.74 2.81 4.29
N ASP A 203 -17.02 1.66 4.89
CA ASP A 203 -17.66 1.45 6.19
C ASP A 203 -16.71 1.62 7.39
N ARG A 204 -15.41 1.83 7.15
CA ARG A 204 -14.39 2.14 8.17
C ARG A 204 -14.53 1.28 9.43
N PRO A 205 -14.24 -0.03 9.35
CA PRO A 205 -14.56 -0.98 10.42
C PRO A 205 -13.89 -0.67 11.77
N TRP A 206 -12.82 0.14 11.79
CA TRP A 206 -12.23 0.63 13.04
C TRP A 206 -13.14 1.60 13.81
N GLU A 207 -14.01 2.36 13.14
CA GLU A 207 -14.95 3.29 13.82
C GLU A 207 -15.97 2.49 14.64
N TRP A 208 -16.58 1.46 14.04
CA TRP A 208 -17.45 0.51 14.74
C TRP A 208 -16.74 -0.16 15.93
N TRP A 209 -15.49 -0.61 15.73
CA TRP A 209 -14.70 -1.23 16.79
C TRP A 209 -14.50 -0.29 17.98
N PHE A 210 -14.15 0.97 17.74
CA PHE A 210 -13.94 1.95 18.80
C PHE A 210 -15.24 2.38 19.47
N GLU A 211 -16.34 2.50 18.74
CA GLU A 211 -17.66 2.74 19.33
C GLU A 211 -18.06 1.61 20.28
N ARG A 212 -17.86 0.36 19.87
CA ARG A 212 -18.13 -0.83 20.70
C ARG A 212 -17.23 -0.85 21.94
N ALA A 213 -15.96 -0.49 21.80
CA ALA A 213 -15.01 -0.43 22.92
C ALA A 213 -15.37 0.60 23.99
N LEU A 214 -16.09 1.65 23.62
CA LEU A 214 -16.56 2.70 24.52
C LEU A 214 -17.94 2.40 25.13
N SER A 215 -18.60 1.32 24.71
CA SER A 215 -19.86 0.85 25.29
C SER A 215 -19.66 0.14 26.64
N ASP A 216 -20.74 -0.02 27.40
CA ASP A 216 -20.73 -0.71 28.70
C ASP A 216 -20.31 -2.19 28.59
N GLU A 217 -20.57 -2.83 27.44
CA GLU A 217 -20.17 -4.22 27.17
C GLU A 217 -18.68 -4.34 26.79
N GLY A 218 -18.09 -3.25 26.29
CA GLY A 218 -16.72 -3.22 25.78
C GLY A 218 -16.55 -3.98 24.46
N ALA A 219 -15.32 -3.98 23.95
CA ALA A 219 -14.93 -4.73 22.75
C ALA A 219 -13.85 -5.75 23.13
N THR A 220 -14.00 -6.98 22.61
CA THR A 220 -13.11 -8.10 22.90
C THR A 220 -12.51 -8.64 21.61
N ARG A 221 -11.39 -9.35 21.73
CA ARG A 221 -10.77 -10.03 20.59
C ARG A 221 -11.73 -10.98 19.86
N ARG A 222 -12.67 -11.60 20.60
CA ARG A 222 -13.69 -12.49 20.02
C ARG A 222 -14.59 -11.75 19.03
N ASP A 223 -14.91 -10.49 19.27
CA ASP A 223 -15.73 -9.69 18.35
C ASP A 223 -15.00 -9.48 17.02
N LEU A 224 -13.67 -9.30 17.02
CA LEU A 224 -12.86 -9.21 15.79
C LEU A 224 -12.78 -10.54 15.03
N ASP A 225 -12.57 -11.65 15.76
CA ASP A 225 -12.51 -12.98 15.15
C ASP A 225 -13.89 -13.39 14.57
N GLU A 226 -14.98 -12.98 15.21
CA GLU A 226 -16.35 -13.16 14.70
C GLU A 226 -16.60 -12.31 13.46
N TRP A 227 -16.20 -11.04 13.48
CA TRP A 227 -16.26 -10.13 12.33
C TRP A 227 -15.49 -10.68 11.12
N GLU A 228 -14.26 -11.18 11.32
CA GLU A 228 -13.46 -11.77 10.24
C GLU A 228 -14.14 -13.02 9.67
N ARG A 229 -14.63 -13.92 10.53
CA ARG A 229 -15.33 -15.12 10.08
C ARG A 229 -16.57 -14.79 9.25
N GLU A 230 -17.38 -13.83 9.70
CA GLU A 230 -18.56 -13.37 8.96
C GLU A 230 -18.17 -12.73 7.62
N THR A 231 -17.16 -11.87 7.62
CA THR A 231 -16.66 -11.20 6.42
C THR A 231 -16.16 -12.21 5.40
N LEU A 232 -15.35 -13.19 5.82
CA LEU A 232 -14.84 -14.26 4.94
C LEU A 232 -15.98 -15.11 4.36
N GLN A 233 -17.01 -15.39 5.17
CA GLN A 233 -18.16 -16.17 4.72
C GLN A 233 -19.00 -15.41 3.67
N VAL A 234 -19.17 -14.10 3.85
CA VAL A 234 -20.02 -13.26 2.99
C VAL A 234 -19.30 -12.82 1.72
N GLU A 235 -18.01 -12.52 1.79
CA GLU A 235 -17.29 -11.86 0.70
C GLU A 235 -16.47 -12.80 -0.17
N HIS A 236 -16.38 -14.09 0.17
CA HIS A 236 -15.72 -15.11 -0.67
C HIS A 236 -14.27 -14.74 -1.04
N TRP A 237 -13.47 -14.32 -0.07
CA TRP A 237 -12.04 -14.13 -0.26
C TRP A 237 -11.38 -15.45 -0.73
N GLU A 238 -10.59 -15.39 -1.80
CA GLU A 238 -9.80 -16.54 -2.25
C GLU A 238 -8.70 -16.85 -1.21
N PRO A 239 -8.47 -18.14 -0.87
CA PRO A 239 -7.50 -18.54 0.14
C PRO A 239 -6.03 -18.37 -0.26
#